data_AF-A0A4P5PFD8-F1
#
_entry.id   AF-A0A4P5PFD8-F1
#
_cell.length_a   1.000
_cell.length_b   1.000
_cell.length_c   1.000
_cell.angle_alpha   90.00
_cell.angle_beta   90.00
_cell.angle_gamma   90.00
#
_symmetry.space_group_name_H-M   'P 1'
#
loop_
_entity.id
_entity.type
_entity.pdbx_description
1 polymer ?
#
loop_
_entity_poly.entity_id
_entity_poly.type
_entity_poly.pdbx_seq_one_letter_code
_entity_poly.pdbx_strand_id
1 'polypeptide(L)'
;MQRSKKGFSTQREAKRNYEESDGVYLKGIKFKEYFEKYFFPWYKLGTVEKTYYKTEKALKRALDYFGKMQFENIRPIHIQEFQQYLATECLIKNKDGSTRKLSNNYIRQIFIKLRVVFQRAKVNVL
;
A
#
# COMPACT_ATOMS: atom_id res chain seq x y z
N MET A 1 17.96 32.07 2.59
CA MET A 1 16.51 31.88 2.77
C MET A 1 15.99 30.99 1.64
N GLN A 2 15.98 29.66 1.80
CA GLN A 2 15.45 28.75 0.77
C GLN A 2 13.97 28.47 1.06
N ARG A 3 13.09 28.88 0.14
CA ARG A 3 11.66 28.60 0.19
C ARG A 3 11.44 27.10 -0.02
N SER A 4 10.99 26.41 1.02
CA SER A 4 10.56 25.01 0.91
C SER A 4 9.39 24.94 -0.08
N LYS A 5 9.50 24.05 -1.07
CA LYS A 5 8.41 23.76 -2.01
C LYS A 5 7.25 23.18 -1.20
N LYS A 6 6.18 23.97 -1.04
CA LYS A 6 4.90 23.57 -0.42
C LYS A 6 4.36 22.33 -1.14
N GLY A 7 4.51 21.18 -0.50
CA GLY A 7 3.73 19.99 -0.78
C GLY A 7 2.64 19.82 0.27
N PHE A 8 1.84 20.85 0.55
CA PHE A 8 0.69 20.76 1.47
C PHE A 8 -0.39 21.73 1.00
N SER A 9 -1.27 21.26 0.12
CA SER A 9 -2.59 21.86 -0.03
C SER A 9 -3.36 21.61 1.26
N THR A 10 -4.14 22.60 1.70
CA THR A 10 -4.80 22.59 3.01
C THR A 10 -5.70 21.36 3.18
N GLN A 11 -5.90 20.87 4.41
CA GLN A 11 -6.84 19.76 4.71
C GLN A 11 -8.22 19.93 4.04
N ARG A 12 -8.65 21.19 3.85
CA ARG A 12 -9.92 21.57 3.21
C ARG A 12 -9.95 21.30 1.70
N GLU A 13 -8.82 21.51 1.02
CA GLU A 13 -8.66 21.24 -0.42
C GLU A 13 -8.51 19.73 -0.67
N ALA A 14 -7.78 19.05 0.23
CA ALA A 14 -7.67 17.60 0.24
C ALA A 14 -9.02 16.89 0.53
N LYS A 15 -9.87 17.50 1.37
CA LYS A 15 -11.25 17.04 1.62
C LYS A 15 -12.18 17.25 0.42
N ARG A 16 -11.96 18.30 -0.38
CA ARG A 16 -12.78 18.57 -1.57
C ARG A 16 -12.49 17.57 -2.71
N ASN A 17 -11.22 17.19 -2.91
CA ASN A 17 -10.85 16.06 -3.79
C ASN A 17 -11.30 14.69 -3.24
N TYR A 18 -11.55 14.59 -1.93
CA TYR A 18 -12.04 13.38 -1.27
C TYR A 18 -13.54 13.14 -1.56
N GLU A 19 -14.35 14.21 -1.61
CA GLU A 19 -15.79 14.15 -1.96
C GLU A 19 -16.01 13.75 -3.43
N GLU A 20 -15.08 14.04 -4.36
CA GLU A 20 -15.11 13.51 -5.74
C GLU A 20 -14.69 12.03 -5.86
N SER A 21 -14.15 11.43 -4.79
CA SER A 21 -13.68 10.03 -4.78
C SER A 21 -14.62 9.06 -4.06
N ASP A 22 -15.72 9.56 -3.48
CA ASP A 22 -16.79 8.72 -2.96
C ASP A 22 -17.41 7.95 -4.14
N GLY A 23 -17.18 6.63 -4.17
CA GLY A 23 -17.65 5.75 -5.25
C GLY A 23 -16.59 5.22 -6.21
N VAL A 24 -15.32 5.02 -5.82
CA VAL A 24 -14.39 4.23 -6.65
C VAL A 24 -14.94 2.82 -6.82
N TYR A 25 -15.58 2.57 -7.97
CA TYR A 25 -16.00 1.25 -8.40
C TYR A 25 -14.73 0.45 -8.70
N LEU A 26 -14.37 -0.46 -7.78
CA LEU A 26 -13.14 -1.25 -7.87
C LEU A 26 -13.16 -2.30 -8.99
N LYS A 27 -14.26 -2.41 -9.74
CA LYS A 27 -14.38 -3.32 -10.86
C LYS A 27 -13.42 -2.95 -11.98
N GLY A 28 -12.69 -3.92 -12.49
CA GLY A 28 -11.70 -3.71 -13.54
C GLY A 28 -10.43 -2.95 -13.13
N ILE A 29 -10.41 -2.25 -11.98
CA ILE A 29 -9.24 -1.51 -11.51
C ILE A 29 -8.17 -2.49 -11.02
N LYS A 30 -6.93 -2.32 -11.49
CA LYS A 30 -5.80 -3.12 -10.99
C LYS A 30 -5.36 -2.68 -9.60
N PHE A 31 -4.83 -3.61 -8.81
CA PHE A 31 -4.35 -3.32 -7.46
C PHE A 31 -3.33 -2.18 -7.43
N LYS A 32 -2.39 -2.17 -8.38
CA LYS A 32 -1.39 -1.09 -8.48
C LYS A 32 -2.03 0.26 -8.76
N GLU A 33 -2.99 0.31 -9.67
CA GLU A 33 -3.71 1.54 -10.02
C GLU A 33 -4.51 2.07 -8.83
N TYR A 34 -5.24 1.19 -8.13
CA TYR A 34 -5.92 1.54 -6.88
C TYR A 34 -4.93 2.13 -5.86
N PHE A 35 -3.80 1.44 -5.68
CA PHE A 35 -2.80 1.81 -4.69
C PHE A 35 -2.21 3.19 -4.98
N GLU A 36 -1.74 3.43 -6.20
CA GLU A 36 -1.03 4.65 -6.59
C GLU A 36 -1.97 5.86 -6.73
N LYS A 37 -3.17 5.67 -7.30
CA LYS A 37 -4.08 6.78 -7.59
C LYS A 37 -4.98 7.17 -6.42
N TYR A 38 -5.31 6.23 -5.53
CA TYR A 38 -6.32 6.46 -4.48
C TYR A 38 -5.76 6.23 -3.08
N PHE A 39 -5.23 5.03 -2.80
CA PHE A 39 -4.80 4.69 -1.44
C PHE A 39 -3.62 5.55 -0.97
N PHE A 40 -2.55 5.62 -1.76
CA PHE A 40 -1.30 6.21 -1.33
C PHE A 40 -1.37 7.74 -1.18
N PRO A 41 -2.06 8.48 -2.07
CA PRO A 41 -2.35 9.89 -1.85
C PRO A 41 -3.15 10.12 -0.57
N TRP A 42 -4.20 9.34 -0.32
CA TRP A 42 -4.99 9.42 0.93
C TRP A 42 -4.13 9.13 2.16
N TYR A 43 -3.32 8.07 2.11
CA TYR A 43 -2.48 7.65 3.23
C TYR A 43 -1.43 8.71 3.59
N LYS A 44 -0.92 9.45 2.59
CA LYS A 44 0.02 10.56 2.80
C LYS A 44 -0.58 11.70 3.62
N LEU A 45 -1.88 11.97 3.47
CA LEU A 45 -2.55 13.07 4.17
C LEU A 45 -2.71 12.79 5.68
N GLY A 46 -2.86 11.52 6.05
CA GLY A 46 -3.10 11.08 7.42
C GLY A 46 -1.87 10.59 8.17
N THR A 47 -0.66 10.62 7.58
CA THR A 47 0.53 10.02 8.19
C THR A 47 1.76 10.92 8.14
N VAL A 48 2.59 10.82 9.18
CA VAL A 48 3.90 11.47 9.21
C VAL A 48 4.85 10.84 8.18
N GLU A 49 5.72 11.65 7.61
CA GLU A 49 6.58 11.28 6.47
C GLU A 49 7.43 10.00 6.70
N LYS A 50 8.00 9.84 7.90
CA LYS A 50 8.77 8.63 8.26
C LYS A 50 7.92 7.35 8.17
N THR A 51 6.66 7.43 8.57
CA THR A 51 5.71 6.30 8.53
C THR A 51 5.26 6.02 7.10
N TYR A 52 5.11 7.08 6.30
CA TYR A 52 4.81 6.99 4.87
C TYR A 52 5.87 6.18 4.11
N TYR A 53 7.15 6.58 4.16
CA TYR A 53 8.22 5.86 3.44
C TYR A 53 8.42 4.42 3.92
N LYS A 54 8.29 4.17 5.23
CA LYS A 54 8.35 2.81 5.77
C LYS A 54 7.21 1.94 5.24
N THR A 55 6.03 2.52 5.05
CA THR A 55 4.85 1.82 4.53
C THR A 55 5.01 1.51 3.06
N GLU A 56 5.47 2.48 2.26
CA GLU A 56 5.79 2.31 0.85
C GLU A 56 6.78 1.15 0.64
N LYS A 57 7.90 1.15 1.36
CA LYS A 57 8.91 0.08 1.26
C LYS A 57 8.34 -1.30 1.63
N ALA A 58 7.49 -1.36 2.65
CA ALA A 58 6.86 -2.62 3.07
C ALA A 58 5.85 -3.14 2.04
N LEU A 59 5.08 -2.23 1.42
CA LEU A 59 4.03 -2.58 0.47
C LEU A 59 4.54 -2.76 -0.96
N LYS A 60 5.79 -2.38 -1.27
CA LYS A 60 6.40 -2.64 -2.57
C LYS A 60 6.29 -4.11 -3.00
N ARG A 61 6.50 -5.06 -2.07
CA ARG A 61 6.35 -6.50 -2.36
C ARG A 61 4.91 -6.90 -2.69
N ALA A 62 3.93 -6.26 -2.04
CA ALA A 62 2.52 -6.47 -2.35
C ALA A 62 2.16 -5.86 -3.72
N LEU A 63 2.76 -4.72 -4.09
CA LEU A 63 2.61 -4.15 -5.43
C LEU A 63 3.23 -5.05 -6.51
N ASP A 64 4.40 -5.62 -6.26
CA ASP A 64 5.05 -6.52 -7.20
C ASP A 64 4.21 -7.81 -7.42
N TYR A 65 3.59 -8.32 -6.36
CA TYR A 65 2.80 -9.55 -6.39
C TYR A 65 1.38 -9.33 -6.95
N PHE A 66 0.60 -8.42 -6.36
CA PHE A 66 -0.80 -8.19 -6.72
C PHE A 66 -0.99 -7.17 -7.83
N GLY A 67 0.05 -6.39 -8.19
CA GLY A 67 -0.12 -5.15 -8.95
C GLY A 67 -0.84 -5.30 -10.29
N LYS A 68 -0.71 -6.45 -10.94
CA LYS A 68 -1.40 -6.77 -12.20
C LYS A 68 -2.80 -7.36 -12.03
N MET A 69 -3.12 -7.85 -10.83
CA MET A 69 -4.43 -8.42 -10.52
C MET A 69 -5.47 -7.30 -10.42
N GLN A 70 -6.67 -7.56 -10.94
CA GLN A 70 -7.82 -6.71 -10.66
C GLN A 70 -8.17 -6.80 -9.17
N PHE A 71 -8.47 -5.66 -8.56
CA PHE A 71 -8.67 -5.56 -7.11
C PHE A 71 -9.82 -6.47 -6.65
N GLU A 72 -10.91 -6.51 -7.41
CA GLU A 72 -12.07 -7.37 -7.16
C GLU A 72 -11.77 -8.88 -7.23
N ASN A 73 -10.71 -9.27 -7.95
CA ASN A 73 -10.32 -10.67 -8.12
C ASN A 73 -9.32 -11.14 -7.06
N ILE A 74 -8.92 -10.29 -6.11
CA ILE A 74 -8.04 -10.71 -5.02
C ILE A 74 -8.86 -11.49 -3.99
N ARG A 75 -8.55 -12.78 -3.85
CA ARG A 75 -9.23 -13.73 -2.97
C ARG A 75 -8.35 -14.14 -1.79
N PRO A 76 -8.92 -14.74 -0.73
CA PRO A 76 -8.14 -15.24 0.41
C PRO A 76 -7.01 -16.19 0.03
N ILE A 77 -7.18 -17.02 -1.00
CA ILE A 77 -6.14 -17.91 -1.50
C ILE A 77 -4.89 -17.15 -1.96
N HIS A 78 -5.05 -16.04 -2.70
CA HIS A 78 -3.90 -15.22 -3.12
C HIS A 78 -3.19 -14.56 -1.92
N ILE A 79 -3.91 -14.28 -0.83
CA ILE A 79 -3.31 -13.75 0.41
C ILE A 79 -2.44 -14.83 1.08
N GLN A 80 -2.92 -16.09 1.09
CA GLN A 80 -2.15 -17.23 1.62
C GLN A 80 -0.92 -17.52 0.74
N GLU A 81 -1.08 -17.54 -0.59
CA GLU A 81 0.03 -17.72 -1.52
C GLU A 81 1.06 -16.61 -1.40
N PHE A 82 0.62 -15.36 -1.22
CA PHE A 82 1.53 -14.25 -0.96
C PHE A 82 2.28 -14.40 0.36
N GLN A 83 1.63 -14.90 1.41
CA GLN A 83 2.30 -15.20 2.68
C GLN A 83 3.41 -16.24 2.49
N GLN A 84 3.12 -17.30 1.73
CA GLN A 84 4.10 -18.33 1.41
C GLN A 84 5.26 -17.75 0.59
N TYR A 85 4.96 -16.99 -0.46
CA TYR A 85 5.94 -16.28 -1.28
C TYR A 85 6.87 -15.38 -0.45
N LEU A 86 6.32 -14.63 0.51
CA LEU A 86 7.12 -13.80 1.42
C LEU A 86 8.04 -14.63 2.34
N ALA A 87 7.60 -15.82 2.75
CA ALA A 87 8.33 -16.68 3.67
C ALA A 87 9.42 -17.51 2.95
N THR A 88 9.20 -17.92 1.71
CA THR A 88 10.09 -18.83 0.97
C THR A 88 10.97 -18.12 -0.05
N GLU A 89 10.39 -17.21 -0.85
CA GLU A 89 11.06 -16.64 -2.03
C GLU A 89 11.69 -15.27 -1.77
N CYS A 90 11.19 -14.52 -0.78
CA CYS A 90 11.67 -13.16 -0.53
C CYS A 90 12.94 -13.15 0.34
N LEU A 91 14.03 -12.66 -0.24
CA LEU A 91 15.31 -12.48 0.44
C LEU A 91 15.66 -10.99 0.64
N ILE A 92 16.42 -10.72 1.70
CA ILE A 92 17.08 -9.44 1.98
C ILE A 92 18.58 -9.66 1.77
N LYS A 93 19.20 -8.78 0.97
CA LYS A 93 20.66 -8.68 0.88
C LYS A 93 21.18 -7.86 2.05
N ASN A 94 22.12 -8.42 2.79
CA ASN A 94 22.85 -7.74 3.84
C ASN A 94 24.01 -6.92 3.22
N LYS A 95 24.64 -6.06 4.02
CA LYS A 95 25.74 -5.20 3.56
C LYS A 95 26.99 -5.99 3.12
N ASP A 96 27.17 -7.17 3.67
CA ASP A 96 28.26 -8.11 3.35
C ASP A 96 27.97 -8.96 2.10
N GLY A 97 26.84 -8.72 1.41
CA GLY A 97 26.43 -9.48 0.22
C GLY A 97 25.71 -10.79 0.54
N SER A 98 25.68 -11.23 1.79
CA SER A 98 24.90 -12.41 2.20
C SER A 98 23.40 -12.17 2.03
N THR A 99 22.64 -13.24 1.88
CA THR A 99 21.18 -13.18 1.80
C THR A 99 20.53 -13.86 2.98
N ARG A 100 19.39 -13.34 3.42
CA ARG A 100 18.57 -13.95 4.46
C ARG A 100 17.09 -13.83 4.14
N LYS A 101 16.30 -14.76 4.67
CA LYS A 101 14.84 -14.71 4.60
C LYS A 101 14.26 -13.52 5.36
N LEU A 102 13.04 -13.12 4.98
CA LEU A 102 12.25 -12.18 5.78
C LEU A 102 11.97 -12.78 7.16
N SER A 103 11.99 -11.95 8.20
CA SER A 103 11.56 -12.39 9.53
C SER A 103 10.03 -12.44 9.60
N ASN A 104 9.50 -13.37 10.40
CA ASN A 104 8.05 -13.48 10.62
C ASN A 104 7.42 -12.17 11.13
N ASN A 105 8.15 -11.41 11.97
CA ASN A 105 7.69 -10.11 12.42
C ASN A 105 7.57 -9.11 11.26
N TYR A 106 8.54 -9.09 10.32
CA TYR A 106 8.46 -8.23 9.16
C TYR A 106 7.32 -8.61 8.22
N ILE A 107 7.12 -9.91 7.98
CA ILE A 107 5.98 -10.43 7.21
C ILE A 107 4.66 -9.98 7.86
N ARG A 108 4.52 -10.12 9.18
CA ARG A 108 3.35 -9.64 9.94
C ARG A 108 3.12 -8.13 9.72
N GLN A 109 4.17 -7.31 9.74
CA GLN A 109 4.04 -5.87 9.50
C GLN A 109 3.56 -5.54 8.08
N ILE A 110 3.96 -6.32 7.06
CA ILE A 110 3.42 -6.20 5.70
C ILE A 110 1.91 -6.46 5.72
N PHE A 111 1.46 -7.54 6.35
CA PHE A 111 0.03 -7.88 6.41
C PHE A 111 -0.81 -6.86 7.18
N ILE A 112 -0.29 -6.29 8.27
CA ILE A 112 -0.98 -5.20 8.98
C ILE A 112 -1.21 -4.00 8.05
N LYS A 113 -0.20 -3.62 7.28
CA LYS A 113 -0.31 -2.50 6.33
C LYS A 113 -1.25 -2.84 5.17
N LEU A 114 -1.14 -4.05 4.64
CA LEU A 114 -1.98 -4.54 3.56
C LEU A 114 -3.45 -4.61 3.97
N ARG A 115 -3.74 -4.95 5.24
CA ARG A 115 -5.09 -4.88 5.80
C ARG A 115 -5.68 -3.47 5.70
N VAL A 116 -4.90 -2.43 5.98
CA VAL A 116 -5.37 -1.04 5.87
C VAL A 116 -5.73 -0.69 4.43
N VAL A 117 -4.93 -1.15 3.45
CA VAL A 117 -5.23 -1.00 2.01
C VAL A 117 -6.58 -1.62 1.67
N PHE A 118 -6.80 -2.89 2.04
CA PHE A 118 -8.05 -3.59 1.76
C PHE A 118 -9.25 -3.03 2.54
N GLN A 119 -9.04 -2.58 3.79
CA GLN A 119 -10.10 -1.93 4.56
C GLN A 119 -10.54 -0.64 3.88
N ARG A 120 -9.60 0.22 3.46
CA ARG A 120 -9.94 1.47 2.77
C ARG A 120 -10.69 1.21 1.46
N ALA A 121 -10.36 0.12 0.77
CA ALA A 121 -11.07 -0.30 -0.44
C ALA A 121 -12.51 -0.78 -0.16
N LYS A 122 -12.77 -1.38 1.01
CA LYS A 122 -14.10 -1.82 1.43
C LYS A 122 -15.01 -0.70 1.94
N VAL A 123 -14.44 0.43 2.40
CA VAL A 123 -15.23 1.60 2.81
C VAL A 123 -15.76 2.31 1.57
N ASN A 124 -16.82 1.77 0.97
CA ASN A 124 -17.71 2.37 -0.04
C ASN A 124 -19.02 1.57 -0.22
N VAL A 125 -19.50 0.90 0.84
CA VAL A 125 -20.87 0.34 0.88
C VAL A 125 -21.44 0.56 2.27
N LEU A 126 -21.92 1.78 2.52
CA LEU A 126 -22.99 2.07 3.47
C LEU A 126 -23.86 3.18 2.86
#